data_AF-A0A3D3L191-F1
#
_entry.id   AF-A0A3D3L191-F1
#
_cell.length_a   1.000
_cell.length_b   1.000
_cell.length_c   1.000
_cell.angle_alpha   90.00
_cell.angle_beta   90.00
_cell.angle_gamma   90.00
#
_symmetry.space_group_name_H-M   'P 1'
#
loop_
_entity.id
_entity.type
_entity.pdbx_description
1 polymer ?
#
loop_
_entity_poly.entity_id
_entity_poly.type
_entity_poly.pdbx_seq_one_letter_code
_entity_poly.pdbx_strand_id
1 'polypeptide(L)'
;MRLFKLSLLGIFLIAFWSCSDLGDEVNEDCSGIQNGNTTVDECDECGGDNSTCVNYSTEIQPIFTNKCTTCHGSSGGLNLTSYSALMNGGTSGNVVISNNGPGSYIIKKLRGTGSGGQMPASGCCLEDSEIQLIETWINEGAQDN
;
A
#
# COMPACT_ATOMS: atom_id res chain seq x y z
N MET A 1 -36.81 78.54 33.23
CA MET A 1 -37.09 77.13 33.57
C MET A 1 -36.34 76.28 32.56
N ARG A 2 -35.22 75.64 32.94
CA ARG A 2 -35.15 74.29 33.55
C ARG A 2 -35.82 73.25 32.63
N LEU A 3 -35.23 72.12 32.24
CA LEU A 3 -34.04 71.38 32.68
C LEU A 3 -33.92 70.07 31.86
N PHE A 4 -32.69 69.53 31.75
CA PHE A 4 -32.31 68.09 31.62
C PHE A 4 -32.63 67.33 30.32
N LYS A 5 -31.87 66.34 29.82
CA LYS A 5 -30.59 65.62 30.11
C LYS A 5 -30.32 64.78 28.82
N LEU A 6 -29.13 64.77 28.22
CA LEU A 6 -27.94 63.93 28.49
C LEU A 6 -28.02 62.48 27.94
N SER A 7 -27.00 62.14 27.11
CA SER A 7 -26.49 60.79 26.76
C SER A 7 -27.29 60.01 25.69
N LEU A 8 -26.72 59.36 24.66
CA LEU A 8 -25.54 58.49 24.61
C LEU A 8 -24.75 58.58 23.28
N LEU A 9 -23.43 58.43 23.44
CA LEU A 9 -22.43 57.95 22.49
C LEU A 9 -22.89 56.74 21.64
N GLY A 10 -22.34 56.61 20.42
CA GLY A 10 -22.43 55.35 19.68
C GLY A 10 -21.72 55.33 18.33
N ILE A 11 -20.43 55.70 18.28
CA ILE A 11 -19.55 55.32 17.16
C ILE A 11 -19.37 53.80 17.25
N PHE A 12 -19.97 53.04 16.35
CA PHE A 12 -19.69 51.60 16.20
C PHE A 12 -18.62 51.41 15.13
N LEU A 13 -17.36 51.60 15.54
CA LEU A 13 -16.20 50.96 14.94
C LEU A 13 -16.16 49.52 15.47
N ILE A 14 -16.59 48.55 14.66
CA ILE A 14 -16.13 47.16 14.71
C ILE A 14 -16.10 46.67 13.27
N ALA A 15 -14.94 46.78 12.63
CA ALA A 15 -13.92 45.72 12.62
C ALA A 15 -14.36 44.58 11.70
N PHE A 16 -13.68 44.52 10.55
CA PHE A 16 -13.44 43.30 9.81
C PHE A 16 -13.26 42.14 10.79
N TRP A 17 -14.26 41.27 10.85
CA TRP A 17 -13.99 39.89 11.20
C TRP A 17 -14.87 39.05 10.31
N SER A 18 -14.42 38.92 9.06
CA SER A 18 -14.55 37.64 8.37
C SER A 18 -14.28 36.59 9.43
N CYS A 19 -15.32 35.83 9.82
CA CYS A 19 -15.10 34.58 10.50
C CYS A 19 -14.39 33.74 9.45
N SER A 20 -13.07 33.87 9.41
CA SER A 20 -12.20 32.86 8.86
C SER A 20 -12.65 31.60 9.56
N ASP A 21 -13.32 30.75 8.78
CA ASP A 21 -13.51 29.35 9.06
C ASP A 21 -12.11 28.81 9.32
N LEU A 22 -11.66 28.89 10.58
CA LEU A 22 -10.52 28.16 11.09
C LEU A 22 -11.02 26.72 11.15
N GLY A 23 -11.15 26.11 9.97
CA GLY A 23 -11.10 24.68 9.86
C GLY A 23 -9.76 24.31 10.46
N ASP A 24 -9.79 23.77 11.67
CA ASP A 24 -8.73 22.90 12.13
C ASP A 24 -8.51 21.93 10.97
N GLU A 25 -7.34 22.01 10.33
CA GLU A 25 -6.86 20.94 9.49
C GLU A 25 -6.77 19.73 10.42
N VAL A 26 -7.84 18.94 10.48
CA VAL A 26 -7.82 17.61 11.05
C VAL A 26 -6.85 16.82 10.18
N ASN A 27 -5.60 16.76 10.62
CA ASN A 27 -4.60 15.88 10.05
C ASN A 27 -5.02 14.45 10.42
N GLU A 28 -5.63 13.77 9.46
CA GLU A 28 -5.95 12.36 9.54
C GLU A 28 -4.64 11.58 9.44
N ASP A 29 -4.38 10.71 10.41
CA ASP A 29 -3.19 9.85 10.36
C ASP A 29 -3.33 8.79 9.26
N CYS A 30 -2.26 8.05 8.97
CA CYS A 30 -2.28 7.07 7.88
C CYS A 30 -3.32 5.93 8.09
N SER A 31 -3.90 5.80 9.29
CA SER A 31 -4.90 4.79 9.65
C SER A 31 -6.33 5.32 9.58
N GLY A 32 -6.50 6.57 9.16
CA GLY A 32 -7.80 7.22 9.05
C GLY A 32 -8.31 7.84 10.35
N ILE A 33 -7.43 8.03 11.35
CA ILE A 33 -7.80 8.56 12.66
C ILE A 33 -7.53 10.06 12.71
N GLN A 34 -8.58 10.84 12.94
CA GLN A 34 -8.47 12.29 13.16
C GLN A 34 -7.61 12.58 14.40
N ASN A 35 -6.57 13.41 14.24
CA ASN A 35 -5.57 13.69 15.29
C ASN A 35 -4.85 12.42 15.79
N GLY A 36 -4.76 11.39 14.94
CA GLY A 36 -3.92 10.23 15.22
C GLY A 36 -2.42 10.57 15.11
N ASN A 37 -1.58 9.68 15.63
CA ASN A 37 -0.12 9.81 15.60
C ASN A 37 0.55 8.66 14.84
N THR A 38 -0.22 7.90 14.07
CA THR A 38 0.31 6.79 13.29
C THR A 38 0.98 7.34 12.04
N THR A 39 2.26 7.05 11.87
CA THR A 39 3.02 7.46 10.69
C THR A 39 3.20 6.29 9.74
N VAL A 40 3.33 6.62 8.46
CA VAL A 40 3.83 5.69 7.45
C VAL A 40 5.31 5.43 7.72
N ASP A 41 5.74 4.17 7.66
CA ASP A 41 7.13 3.78 7.85
C ASP A 41 7.92 3.81 6.52
N GLU A 42 9.19 3.40 6.50
CA GLU A 42 10.06 3.36 5.32
C GLU A 42 9.55 2.40 4.24
N CYS A 43 8.67 1.46 4.61
CA CYS A 43 8.08 0.46 3.73
C CYS A 43 6.73 0.90 3.16
N ASP A 44 6.36 2.19 3.32
CA ASP A 44 5.03 2.75 3.08
C ASP A 44 3.88 2.08 3.86
N GLU A 45 4.20 1.41 4.97
CA GLU A 45 3.19 0.76 5.82
C GLU A 45 2.72 1.69 6.94
N CYS A 46 1.40 1.80 7.10
CA CYS A 46 0.85 2.61 8.17
C CYS A 46 1.02 1.95 9.54
N GLY A 47 1.78 2.59 10.44
CA GLY A 47 2.06 2.05 11.77
C GLY A 47 3.02 0.86 11.74
N GLY A 48 3.75 0.68 10.63
CA GLY A 48 4.81 -0.29 10.52
C GLY A 48 5.99 0.04 11.44
N ASP A 49 6.80 -0.98 11.73
CA ASP A 49 7.96 -0.89 12.61
C ASP A 49 9.30 -0.88 11.83
N ASN A 50 9.25 -0.71 10.50
CA ASN A 50 10.39 -0.85 9.59
C ASN A 50 11.06 -2.23 9.64
N SER A 51 10.43 -3.26 10.22
CA SER A 51 11.06 -4.57 10.35
C SER A 51 11.01 -5.39 9.06
N THR A 52 10.12 -5.04 8.12
CA THR A 52 9.96 -5.71 6.84
C THR A 52 9.76 -4.68 5.73
N CYS A 53 10.85 -4.27 5.06
CA CYS A 53 10.79 -3.51 3.80
C CYS A 53 11.35 -4.42 2.72
N VAL A 54 10.53 -5.33 2.19
CA VAL A 54 11.04 -6.31 1.24
C VAL A 54 11.36 -5.63 -0.09
N ASN A 55 12.60 -5.79 -0.54
CA ASN A 55 13.10 -5.16 -1.75
C ASN A 55 12.88 -6.07 -2.97
N TYR A 56 12.10 -5.60 -3.95
CA TYR A 56 11.76 -6.42 -5.10
C TYR A 56 12.99 -6.83 -5.90
N SER A 57 13.85 -5.88 -6.24
CA SER A 57 14.96 -6.12 -7.15
C SER A 57 16.03 -7.05 -6.57
N THR A 58 16.24 -7.00 -5.25
CA THR A 58 17.29 -7.76 -4.57
C THR A 58 16.81 -9.01 -3.85
N GLU A 59 15.54 -9.10 -3.46
CA GLU A 59 15.01 -10.23 -2.69
C GLU A 59 13.98 -11.06 -3.45
N ILE A 60 13.09 -10.43 -4.22
CA ILE A 60 11.99 -11.11 -4.90
C ILE A 60 12.36 -11.56 -6.32
N GLN A 61 12.86 -10.65 -7.15
CA GLN A 61 13.23 -10.94 -8.54
C GLN A 61 14.24 -12.10 -8.66
N PRO A 62 15.27 -12.24 -7.79
CA PRO A 62 16.18 -13.38 -7.84
C PRO A 62 15.48 -14.73 -7.62
N ILE A 63 14.46 -14.79 -6.77
CA ILE A 63 13.67 -16.02 -6.55
C ILE A 63 12.99 -16.41 -7.87
N PHE A 64 12.28 -15.48 -8.51
CA PHE A 64 11.61 -15.75 -9.78
C PHE A 64 12.59 -16.12 -10.90
N THR A 65 13.69 -15.39 -11.01
CA THR A 65 14.74 -15.67 -12.01
C THR A 65 15.27 -17.09 -11.86
N ASN A 66 15.62 -17.50 -10.63
CA ASN A 66 16.28 -18.78 -10.38
C ASN A 66 15.32 -19.99 -10.43
N LYS A 67 14.03 -19.79 -10.11
CA LYS A 67 13.10 -20.90 -9.88
C LYS A 67 11.96 -20.98 -10.88
N CYS A 68 11.64 -19.89 -11.58
CA CYS A 68 10.38 -19.79 -12.32
C CYS A 68 10.56 -19.46 -13.81
N THR A 69 11.54 -18.62 -14.16
CA THR A 69 11.65 -18.05 -15.52
C THR A 69 11.88 -19.07 -16.64
N THR A 70 12.42 -20.26 -16.34
CA THR A 70 12.55 -21.35 -17.32
C THR A 70 11.22 -21.69 -18.00
N CYS A 71 10.12 -21.71 -17.23
CA CYS A 71 8.78 -21.95 -17.76
C CYS A 71 7.92 -20.69 -17.84
N HIS A 72 8.26 -19.65 -17.06
CA HIS A 72 7.50 -18.40 -16.93
C HIS A 72 8.33 -17.17 -17.31
N GLY A 73 9.11 -17.24 -18.40
CA GLY A 73 9.84 -16.09 -18.95
C GLY A 73 9.46 -15.73 -20.39
N SER A 74 9.18 -16.75 -21.20
CA SER A 74 8.67 -16.60 -22.57
C SER A 74 7.54 -17.57 -22.90
N SER A 75 7.15 -18.40 -21.94
CA SER A 75 6.13 -19.45 -22.09
C SER A 75 5.30 -19.57 -20.80
N GLY A 76 4.48 -20.62 -20.67
CA GLY A 76 3.73 -20.88 -19.44
C GLY A 76 2.59 -19.89 -19.12
N GLY A 77 2.33 -18.92 -19.99
CA GLY A 77 1.21 -17.99 -19.88
C GLY A 77 1.38 -16.90 -18.82
N LEU A 78 2.58 -16.74 -18.24
CA LEU A 78 2.94 -15.65 -17.32
C LEU A 78 4.42 -15.35 -17.52
N ASN A 79 4.79 -14.06 -17.52
CA ASN A 79 6.17 -13.63 -17.62
C ASN A 79 6.64 -13.03 -16.28
N LEU A 80 7.68 -13.62 -15.70
CA LEU A 80 8.29 -13.29 -14.41
C LEU A 80 9.72 -12.74 -14.55
N THR A 81 10.14 -12.31 -15.75
CA THR A 81 11.50 -11.79 -15.99
C THR A 81 11.72 -10.36 -15.50
N SER A 82 10.65 -9.63 -15.18
CA SER A 82 10.72 -8.26 -14.65
C SER A 82 9.49 -7.94 -13.81
N TYR A 83 9.62 -6.92 -12.96
CA TYR A 83 8.51 -6.33 -12.21
C TYR A 83 7.33 -5.99 -13.12
N SER A 84 7.60 -5.21 -14.17
CA SER A 84 6.58 -4.77 -15.13
C SER A 84 5.85 -5.95 -15.79
N ALA A 85 6.56 -7.03 -16.13
CA ALA A 85 5.96 -8.22 -16.72
C ALA A 85 5.08 -8.98 -15.73
N LEU A 86 5.53 -9.13 -14.48
CA LEU A 86 4.77 -9.74 -13.40
C LEU A 86 3.48 -8.96 -13.12
N MET A 87 3.56 -7.64 -13.01
CA MET A 87 2.42 -6.78 -12.68
C MET A 87 1.44 -6.62 -13.84
N ASN A 88 1.90 -6.76 -15.09
CA ASN A 88 1.02 -6.87 -16.26
C ASN A 88 0.16 -8.15 -16.24
N GLY A 89 0.53 -9.15 -15.44
CA GLY A 89 -0.18 -10.41 -15.32
C GLY A 89 0.07 -11.38 -16.47
N GLY A 90 -0.76 -12.41 -16.53
CA GLY A 90 -0.65 -13.49 -17.51
C GLY A 90 -1.92 -13.73 -18.30
N THR A 91 -1.99 -14.87 -18.98
CA THR A 91 -3.18 -15.32 -19.72
C THR A 91 -4.40 -15.53 -18.82
N SER A 92 -4.18 -15.69 -17.51
CA SER A 92 -5.24 -15.79 -16.49
C SER A 92 -5.59 -14.43 -15.85
N GLY A 93 -5.06 -13.32 -16.35
CA GLY A 93 -5.20 -11.97 -15.79
C GLY A 93 -4.14 -11.64 -14.75
N ASN A 94 -4.45 -10.67 -13.88
CA ASN A 94 -3.58 -10.21 -12.81
C ASN A 94 -3.26 -11.34 -11.83
N VAL A 95 -1.99 -11.49 -11.48
CA VAL A 95 -1.53 -12.53 -10.54
C VAL A 95 -1.11 -11.99 -9.18
N VAL A 96 -0.85 -10.68 -9.11
CA VAL A 96 -0.58 -9.92 -7.89
C VAL A 96 -1.71 -8.92 -7.67
N ILE A 97 -2.15 -8.82 -6.43
CA ILE A 97 -3.09 -7.82 -5.92
C ILE A 97 -2.35 -7.13 -4.78
N SER A 98 -1.84 -5.92 -5.02
CA SER A 98 -1.15 -5.11 -4.01
C SER A 98 -1.98 -5.02 -2.72
N ASN A 99 -1.31 -5.07 -1.57
CA ASN A 99 -1.90 -5.09 -0.23
C ASN A 99 -2.77 -6.34 0.06
N ASN A 100 -2.67 -7.40 -0.76
CA ASN A 100 -3.45 -8.62 -0.60
C ASN A 100 -2.70 -9.88 -1.07
N GLY A 101 -1.68 -10.27 -0.31
CA GLY A 101 -0.90 -11.50 -0.49
C GLY A 101 -1.78 -12.76 -0.54
N PRO A 102 -2.61 -13.04 0.48
CA PRO A 102 -3.47 -14.25 0.48
C PRO A 102 -4.47 -14.29 -0.68
N GLY A 103 -4.93 -13.14 -1.15
CA GLY A 103 -5.83 -12.99 -2.29
C GLY A 103 -5.14 -13.18 -3.63
N SER A 104 -3.84 -12.88 -3.72
CA SER A 104 -3.06 -12.92 -4.95
C SER A 104 -2.93 -14.33 -5.51
N TYR A 105 -3.14 -14.46 -6.82
CA TYR A 105 -3.13 -15.77 -7.49
C TYR A 105 -1.75 -16.42 -7.45
N ILE A 106 -0.67 -15.64 -7.50
CA ILE A 106 0.70 -16.17 -7.41
C ILE A 106 0.92 -16.93 -6.09
N ILE A 107 0.47 -16.39 -4.95
CA ILE A 107 0.57 -17.06 -3.64
C ILE A 107 -0.28 -18.33 -3.62
N LYS A 108 -1.51 -18.29 -4.15
CA LYS A 108 -2.36 -19.48 -4.26
C LYS A 108 -1.72 -20.59 -5.10
N LYS A 109 -1.00 -20.24 -6.17
CA LYS A 109 -0.27 -21.22 -6.98
C LYS A 109 0.95 -21.78 -6.26
N LEU A 110 1.69 -20.97 -5.53
CA LEU A 110 2.83 -21.41 -4.72
C LEU A 110 2.41 -22.32 -3.57
N ARG A 111 1.27 -22.04 -2.94
CA ARG A 111 0.69 -22.83 -1.83
C ARG A 111 -0.19 -24.00 -2.28
N GLY A 112 -0.44 -24.16 -3.58
CA GLY A 112 -1.28 -25.24 -4.12
C GLY A 112 -2.78 -25.12 -3.81
N THR A 113 -3.24 -23.95 -3.39
CA THR A 113 -4.67 -23.67 -3.08
C THR A 113 -5.42 -23.03 -4.24
N GLY A 114 -4.71 -22.60 -5.28
CA GLY A 114 -5.28 -22.06 -6.52
C GLY A 114 -5.71 -23.14 -7.51
N SER A 115 -6.43 -22.73 -8.56
CA SER A 115 -6.85 -23.62 -9.64
C SER A 115 -5.66 -24.25 -10.40
N GLY A 116 -5.81 -25.51 -10.79
CA GLY A 116 -4.77 -26.29 -11.45
C GLY A 116 -3.72 -26.82 -10.46
N GLY A 117 -2.57 -27.29 -10.96
CA GLY A 117 -1.50 -27.81 -10.10
C GLY A 117 -0.73 -26.72 -9.34
N GLN A 118 -0.15 -27.07 -8.19
CA GLN A 118 0.80 -26.21 -7.48
C GLN A 118 2.02 -25.88 -8.36
N MET A 119 2.59 -24.70 -8.17
CA MET A 119 3.85 -24.30 -8.79
C MET A 119 4.97 -24.18 -7.74
N PRO A 120 6.23 -24.51 -8.10
CA PRO A 120 6.69 -24.99 -9.41
C PRO A 120 6.21 -26.43 -9.72
N ALA A 121 5.88 -26.71 -10.99
CA ALA A 121 5.36 -28.01 -11.40
C ALA A 121 6.43 -29.13 -11.42
N SER A 122 7.69 -28.76 -11.61
CA SER A 122 8.83 -29.68 -11.64
C SER A 122 9.72 -29.45 -10.43
N GLY A 123 9.61 -30.29 -9.41
CA GLY A 123 10.47 -30.27 -8.22
C GLY A 123 9.70 -30.17 -6.91
N CYS A 124 10.45 -30.06 -5.81
CA CYS A 124 9.87 -29.71 -4.52
C CYS A 124 9.37 -28.26 -4.55
N CYS A 125 8.42 -27.95 -3.65
CA CYS A 125 7.88 -26.62 -3.43
C CYS A 125 9.00 -25.59 -3.17
N LEU A 126 8.72 -24.31 -3.37
CA LEU A 126 9.54 -23.26 -2.73
C LEU A 126 9.55 -23.48 -1.21
N GLU A 127 10.62 -23.05 -0.56
CA GLU A 127 10.67 -23.04 0.90
C GLU A 127 9.58 -22.10 1.44
N ASP A 128 8.97 -22.44 2.58
CA ASP A 128 7.90 -21.64 3.17
C ASP A 128 8.34 -20.19 3.44
N SER A 129 9.63 -19.98 3.75
CA SER A 129 10.22 -18.65 3.94
C SER A 129 10.28 -17.84 2.65
N GLU A 130 10.55 -18.46 1.49
CA GLU A 130 10.55 -17.76 0.19
C GLU A 130 9.11 -17.37 -0.19
N ILE A 131 8.13 -18.24 0.07
CA ILE A 131 6.72 -17.93 -0.15
C ILE A 131 6.26 -16.80 0.78
N GLN A 132 6.64 -16.85 2.06
CA GLN A 132 6.33 -15.78 3.01
C GLN A 132 6.98 -14.45 2.59
N LEU A 133 8.22 -14.45 2.13
CA LEU A 133 8.88 -13.23 1.65
C LEU A 133 8.13 -12.58 0.48
N ILE A 134 7.70 -13.38 -0.50
CA ILE A 134 6.87 -12.90 -1.62
C ILE A 134 5.51 -12.39 -1.11
N GLU A 135 4.89 -13.10 -0.18
CA GLU A 135 3.59 -12.70 0.39
C GLU A 135 3.68 -11.40 1.18
N THR A 136 4.74 -11.22 1.98
CA THR A 136 5.07 -10.00 2.71
C THR A 136 5.26 -8.83 1.76
N TRP A 137 6.11 -8.97 0.73
CA TRP A 137 6.28 -7.93 -0.30
C TRP A 137 4.95 -7.52 -0.96
N ILE A 138 4.04 -8.46 -1.23
CA ILE A 138 2.73 -8.13 -1.79
C ILE A 138 1.86 -7.36 -0.80
N ASN A 139 1.89 -7.76 0.47
CA ASN A 139 1.16 -7.08 1.53
C ASN A 139 1.67 -5.65 1.73
N GLU A 140 2.97 -5.42 1.53
CA GLU A 140 3.67 -4.13 1.53
C GLU A 140 3.44 -3.30 0.25
N GLY A 141 2.30 -3.49 -0.43
CA GLY A 141 1.98 -2.75 -1.65
C GLY A 141 2.62 -3.26 -2.94
N ALA A 142 3.47 -4.30 -2.89
CA ALA A 142 4.14 -4.88 -4.05
C ALA A 142 4.98 -3.87 -4.84
N GLN A 143 5.87 -3.13 -4.18
CA GLN A 143 6.65 -2.05 -4.78
C GLN A 143 7.77 -2.53 -5.72
N ASP A 144 8.20 -1.66 -6.65
CA ASP A 144 9.40 -1.84 -7.49
C ASP A 144 10.56 -1.00 -6.93
N ASN A 145 11.26 -1.55 -5.95
CA ASN A 145 12.31 -0.88 -5.17
C ASN A 145 13.66 -1.62 -5.20
#